data_AF-A0A2R7R7N6-F1
#
_entry.id   AF-A0A2R7R7N6-F1
#
_cell.length_a   1.000
_cell.length_b   1.000
_cell.length_c   1.000
_cell.angle_alpha   90.00
_cell.angle_beta   90.00
_cell.angle_gamma   90.00
#
_symmetry.space_group_name_H-M   'P 1'
#
loop_
_entity.id
_entity.type
_entity.pdbx_description
1 polymer ?
#
loop_
_entity_poly.entity_id
_entity_poly.type
_entity_poly.pdbx_seq_one_letter_code
_entity_poly.pdbx_strand_id
1 'polypeptide(L)'
;MGGTLSTSPAPLNKAKPFAHIDAMRAFAVMLVVVAHAGLGLIIPGGSGVTIFFTISGFIITYLMLRERDKTGGFSLGGFYFRRAVKIAPPLILAVVIPTLIYAIFEDINWGGLHRAGLLLLQLDESIRLV
;
A
#
# COMPACT_ATOMS: atom_id res chain seq x y z
N MET A 1 -65.31 7.52 -5.84
CA MET A 1 -64.21 7.48 -4.84
C MET A 1 -63.28 6.36 -5.23
N GLY A 2 -62.07 6.65 -5.68
CA GLY A 2 -61.13 5.63 -6.15
C GLY A 2 -59.81 6.24 -6.57
N GLY A 3 -59.09 6.83 -5.59
CA GLY A 3 -57.74 7.33 -5.80
C GLY A 3 -56.78 6.16 -5.93
N THR A 4 -56.20 5.98 -7.11
CA THR A 4 -55.14 4.99 -7.37
C THR A 4 -53.83 5.54 -6.80
N LEU A 5 -53.38 4.97 -5.69
CA LEU A 5 -52.09 5.29 -5.05
C LEU A 5 -50.95 4.91 -6.01
N SER A 6 -50.29 5.91 -6.59
CA SER A 6 -49.02 5.72 -7.29
C SER A 6 -47.94 5.45 -6.25
N THR A 7 -47.68 4.18 -5.95
CA THR A 7 -46.52 3.79 -5.16
C THR A 7 -45.30 3.82 -6.06
N SER A 8 -44.68 5.00 -6.17
CA SER A 8 -43.35 5.13 -6.76
C SER A 8 -42.41 4.17 -6.02
N PRO A 9 -41.83 3.14 -6.68
CA PRO A 9 -40.93 2.23 -5.99
C PRO A 9 -39.73 3.05 -5.49
N ALA A 10 -39.48 2.99 -4.18
CA ALA A 10 -38.33 3.62 -3.56
C ALA A 10 -37.06 3.20 -4.32
N PRO A 11 -36.09 4.10 -4.52
CA PRO A 11 -34.88 3.77 -5.27
C PRO A 11 -34.16 2.61 -4.58
N LEU A 12 -34.21 1.43 -5.22
CA LEU A 12 -33.45 0.27 -4.80
C LEU A 12 -31.99 0.70 -4.68
N ASN A 13 -31.43 0.55 -3.49
CA ASN A 13 -30.03 0.82 -3.20
C ASN A 13 -29.17 0.19 -4.31
N LYS A 14 -28.53 1.01 -5.14
CA LYS A 14 -27.60 0.53 -6.19
C LYS A 14 -26.42 -0.14 -5.50
N ALA A 15 -26.55 -1.43 -5.22
CA ALA A 15 -25.47 -2.23 -4.70
C ALA A 15 -24.26 -2.05 -5.63
N LYS A 16 -23.12 -1.65 -5.06
CA LYS A 16 -21.86 -1.58 -5.80
C LYS A 16 -21.58 -2.99 -6.37
N PRO A 17 -21.39 -3.15 -7.69
CA PRO A 17 -21.24 -4.47 -8.31
C PRO A 17 -20.12 -5.33 -7.74
N PHE A 18 -19.14 -4.74 -7.05
CA PHE A 18 -17.95 -5.42 -6.50
C PHE A 18 -17.86 -5.42 -4.97
N ALA A 19 -18.97 -5.15 -4.26
CA ALA A 19 -18.97 -5.09 -2.79
C ALA A 19 -18.40 -6.37 -2.13
N HIS A 20 -18.75 -7.56 -2.66
CA HIS A 20 -18.25 -8.84 -2.17
C HIS A 20 -16.73 -9.00 -2.32
N ILE A 21 -16.17 -8.49 -3.42
CA ILE A 21 -14.73 -8.60 -3.69
C ILE A 21 -13.95 -7.58 -2.85
N ASP A 22 -14.52 -6.40 -2.62
CA ASP A 22 -13.95 -5.43 -1.68
C ASP A 22 -13.94 -5.98 -0.24
N ALA A 23 -14.93 -6.78 0.16
CA ALA A 23 -14.94 -7.48 1.44
C ALA A 23 -13.82 -8.55 1.53
N MET A 24 -13.57 -9.31 0.45
CA MET A 24 -12.44 -10.26 0.41
C MET A 24 -11.09 -9.54 0.52
N ARG A 25 -10.95 -8.36 -0.10
CA ARG A 25 -9.74 -7.53 0.04
C ARG A 25 -9.58 -7.03 1.48
N ALA A 26 -10.67 -6.60 2.12
CA ALA A 26 -10.64 -6.19 3.52
C ALA A 26 -10.22 -7.34 4.45
N PHE A 27 -10.71 -8.56 4.19
CA PHE A 27 -10.29 -9.76 4.93
C PHE A 27 -8.79 -10.05 4.76
N ALA A 28 -8.27 -9.96 3.53
CA ALA A 28 -6.83 -10.14 3.27
C ALA A 28 -5.97 -9.10 4.00
N VAL A 29 -6.39 -7.83 4.04
CA VAL A 29 -5.71 -6.78 4.81
C VAL A 29 -5.78 -7.05 6.31
N MET A 30 -6.92 -7.52 6.82
CA MET A 30 -7.08 -7.88 8.23
C MET A 30 -6.08 -8.96 8.64
N LEU A 31 -5.86 -9.98 7.80
CA LEU A 31 -4.84 -11.01 8.04
C LEU A 31 -3.43 -10.40 8.14
N VAL A 32 -3.09 -9.45 7.26
CA VAL A 32 -1.80 -8.73 7.31
C VAL A 32 -1.63 -7.94 8.60
N VAL A 33 -2.68 -7.22 9.03
CA VAL A 33 -2.65 -6.44 10.29
C VAL A 33 -2.48 -7.36 11.49
N VAL A 34 -3.24 -8.47 11.56
CA VAL A 34 -3.13 -9.47 12.63
C VAL A 34 -1.73 -10.09 12.67
N ALA A 35 -1.15 -10.41 11.52
CA ALA A 35 0.22 -10.93 11.45
C ALA A 35 1.26 -9.92 11.98
N HIS A 36 1.08 -8.62 11.74
CA HIS A 36 1.98 -7.58 12.26
C HIS A 36 1.70 -7.19 13.72
N ALA A 37 0.53 -7.53 14.28
CA ALA A 37 0.15 -7.23 15.66
C ALA A 37 0.84 -8.12 16.73
N GLY A 38 1.93 -8.82 16.36
CA GLY A 38 2.68 -9.71 17.25
C GLY A 38 2.41 -11.20 17.06
N LEU A 39 1.51 -11.60 16.15
CA LEU A 39 1.22 -13.00 15.80
C LEU A 39 1.97 -13.50 14.56
N GLY A 40 2.98 -12.77 14.08
CA GLY A 40 3.75 -13.09 12.87
C GLY A 40 4.49 -14.44 12.93
N LEU A 41 4.71 -14.99 14.13
CA LEU A 41 5.26 -16.34 14.34
C LEU A 41 4.26 -17.46 14.03
N ILE A 42 2.95 -17.20 14.15
CA ILE A 42 1.87 -18.20 13.96
C ILE A 42 1.23 -18.03 12.59
N ILE A 43 1.12 -16.80 12.09
CA ILE A 43 0.52 -16.48 10.80
C ILE A 43 1.58 -15.80 9.95
N PRO A 44 2.12 -16.46 8.90
CA PRO A 44 3.05 -15.82 7.99
C PRO A 44 2.32 -14.68 7.27
N GLY A 45 2.63 -13.44 7.63
CA GLY A 45 1.98 -12.24 7.09
C GLY A 45 2.05 -12.10 5.57
N GLY A 46 3.01 -12.78 4.92
CA GLY A 46 3.13 -12.84 3.46
C GLY A 46 1.95 -13.50 2.74
N SER A 47 1.18 -14.36 3.41
CA SER A 47 -0.01 -15.00 2.84
C SER A 47 -1.12 -13.98 2.54
N GLY A 48 -1.40 -13.08 3.48
CA GLY A 48 -2.41 -12.03 3.32
C GLY A 48 -2.05 -11.03 2.21
N VAL A 49 -0.78 -10.64 2.11
CA VAL A 49 -0.27 -9.75 1.05
C VAL A 49 -0.48 -10.40 -0.32
N THR A 50 -0.12 -11.68 -0.46
CA THR A 50 -0.26 -12.43 -1.72
C THR A 50 -1.72 -12.49 -2.18
N ILE A 51 -2.65 -12.80 -1.27
CA ILE A 51 -4.08 -12.86 -1.57
C ILE A 51 -4.60 -11.47 -1.98
N PHE A 52 -4.24 -10.42 -1.24
CA PHE A 52 -4.68 -9.05 -1.53
C PHE A 52 -4.22 -8.59 -2.91
N PHE A 53 -2.95 -8.83 -3.27
CA PHE A 53 -2.40 -8.46 -4.57
C PHE A 53 -3.04 -9.26 -5.71
N THR A 54 -3.28 -10.55 -5.51
CA THR A 54 -3.92 -11.43 -6.51
C THR A 54 -5.34 -10.95 -6.83
N ILE A 55 -6.16 -10.69 -5.81
CA ILE A 55 -7.53 -10.19 -5.98
C ILE A 55 -7.52 -8.79 -6.64
N SER A 56 -6.61 -7.91 -6.20
CA SER A 56 -6.52 -6.56 -6.75
C SER A 56 -6.10 -6.56 -8.23
N GLY A 57 -5.18 -7.43 -8.62
CA GLY A 57 -4.76 -7.65 -10.01
C GLY A 57 -5.91 -8.16 -10.88
N PHE A 58 -6.68 -9.14 -10.39
CA PHE A 58 -7.86 -9.65 -11.09
C PHE A 58 -8.89 -8.55 -11.38
N ILE A 59 -9.22 -7.71 -10.39
CA ILE A 59 -10.19 -6.62 -10.57
C ILE A 59 -9.69 -5.59 -11.58
N ILE A 60 -8.40 -5.23 -11.52
CA ILE A 60 -7.80 -4.29 -12.47
C ILE A 60 -7.98 -4.80 -13.89
N THR A 61 -7.55 -6.04 -14.16
CA THR A 61 -7.65 -6.65 -15.48
C THR A 61 -9.10 -6.78 -15.94
N TYR A 62 -9.99 -7.19 -15.05
CA TYR A 62 -11.43 -7.28 -15.34
C TYR A 62 -12.01 -5.92 -15.73
N LEU A 63 -11.67 -4.85 -15.00
CA LEU A 63 -12.17 -3.51 -15.30
C LEU A 63 -11.64 -3.00 -16.65
N MET A 64 -10.38 -3.32 -16.96
CA MET A 64 -9.76 -2.98 -18.25
C MET A 64 -10.42 -3.71 -19.41
N LEU A 65 -10.69 -5.01 -19.29
CA LEU A 65 -11.43 -5.78 -20.30
C LEU A 65 -12.83 -5.18 -20.50
N ARG A 66 -13.54 -4.87 -19.42
CA ARG A 66 -14.88 -4.30 -19.48
C ARG A 66 -14.92 -2.89 -20.10
N GLU A 67 -13.89 -2.09 -19.87
CA GLU A 67 -13.75 -0.76 -20.48
C GLU A 67 -13.42 -0.89 -21.98
N ARG A 68 -12.54 -1.82 -22.35
CA ARG A 68 -12.24 -2.14 -23.76
C ARG A 68 -13.51 -2.56 -24.52
N ASP A 69 -14.30 -3.48 -23.95
CA ASP A 69 -15.51 -3.99 -24.60
C ASP A 69 -16.61 -2.93 -24.76
N LYS A 70 -16.59 -1.88 -23.91
CA LYS A 70 -17.58 -0.78 -23.96
C LYS A 70 -17.19 0.38 -24.87
N THR A 71 -15.91 0.73 -24.90
CA THR A 71 -15.44 1.97 -25.54
C THR A 71 -14.64 1.73 -26.83
N GLY A 72 -14.34 0.47 -27.17
CA GLY A 72 -13.64 0.08 -28.40
C GLY A 72 -12.15 0.48 -28.45
N GLY A 73 -11.73 1.45 -27.64
CA GLY A 73 -10.35 1.87 -27.44
C GLY A 73 -9.90 1.62 -26.00
N PHE A 74 -8.58 1.53 -25.82
CA PHE A 74 -7.97 1.22 -24.54
C PHE A 74 -6.81 2.21 -24.24
N SER A 75 -6.97 3.05 -23.21
CA SER A 75 -5.93 3.99 -22.77
C SER A 75 -5.23 3.47 -21.51
N LEU A 76 -4.20 2.63 -21.70
CA LEU A 76 -3.38 2.10 -20.60
C LEU A 76 -2.84 3.26 -19.74
N GLY A 77 -2.28 4.29 -20.38
CA GLY A 77 -1.71 5.47 -19.70
C GLY A 77 -2.72 6.24 -18.84
N GLY A 78 -3.93 6.50 -19.37
CA GLY A 78 -4.98 7.21 -18.62
C GLY A 78 -5.51 6.42 -17.43
N PHE A 79 -5.62 5.10 -17.58
CA PHE A 79 -6.01 4.20 -16.49
C PHE A 79 -4.98 4.18 -15.36
N TYR A 80 -3.70 3.98 -15.70
CA TYR A 80 -2.62 3.97 -14.73
C TYR A 80 -2.43 5.35 -14.09
N PHE A 81 -2.60 6.44 -14.83
CA PHE A 81 -2.50 7.81 -14.29
C PHE A 81 -3.57 8.08 -13.21
N ARG A 82 -4.85 7.76 -13.48
CA ARG A 82 -5.93 7.92 -12.49
C ARG A 82 -5.69 7.12 -11.20
N ARG A 83 -5.04 5.96 -11.34
CA ARG A 83 -4.72 5.08 -10.22
C ARG A 83 -3.48 5.55 -9.47
N ALA A 84 -2.46 6.03 -10.18
CA ALA A 84 -1.26 6.63 -9.62
C ALA A 84 -1.61 7.89 -8.81
N VAL A 85 -2.45 8.79 -9.32
CA VAL A 85 -2.89 10.01 -8.59
C VAL A 85 -3.63 9.66 -7.30
N LYS A 86 -4.31 8.50 -7.23
CA LYS A 86 -4.99 8.04 -6.01
C LYS A 86 -4.07 7.32 -5.02
N ILE A 87 -3.06 6.57 -5.49
CA ILE A 87 -2.16 5.77 -4.65
C ILE A 87 -0.92 6.55 -4.22
N ALA A 88 -0.48 7.54 -5.02
CA ALA A 88 0.72 8.33 -4.74
C ALA A 88 0.64 9.14 -3.43
N PRO A 89 -0.47 9.84 -3.08
CA PRO A 89 -0.50 10.61 -1.84
C PRO A 89 -0.33 9.74 -0.59
N PRO A 90 -1.05 8.61 -0.43
CA PRO A 90 -0.81 7.68 0.68
C PRO A 90 0.61 7.11 0.70
N LEU A 91 1.16 6.76 -0.46
CA LEU A 91 2.52 6.21 -0.56
C LEU A 91 3.56 7.22 -0.11
N ILE A 92 3.46 8.46 -0.58
CA ILE A 92 4.37 9.54 -0.19
C ILE A 92 4.31 9.75 1.32
N LEU A 93 3.12 9.79 1.92
CA LEU A 93 2.99 9.93 3.37
C LEU A 93 3.58 8.73 4.12
N ALA A 94 3.30 7.51 3.66
CA ALA A 94 3.79 6.29 4.28
C ALA A 94 5.32 6.13 4.20
N VAL A 95 5.98 6.78 3.23
CA VAL A 95 7.44 6.79 3.13
C VAL A 95 8.02 8.01 3.86
N VAL A 96 7.55 9.21 3.54
CA VAL A 96 8.11 10.47 4.06
C VAL A 96 7.95 10.57 5.57
N ILE A 97 6.81 10.19 6.14
CA ILE A 97 6.61 10.34 7.59
C ILE A 97 7.57 9.46 8.39
N PRO A 98 7.68 8.13 8.17
CA PRO A 98 8.66 7.31 8.88
C PRO A 98 10.10 7.73 8.61
N THR A 99 10.43 8.14 7.37
CA THR A 99 11.79 8.61 7.05
C THR A 99 12.14 9.91 7.76
N LEU A 100 11.21 10.87 7.85
CA LEU A 100 11.44 12.12 8.59
C LEU A 100 11.53 11.86 10.10
N ILE A 101 10.67 10.99 10.64
CA ILE A 101 10.76 10.55 12.04
C ILE A 101 12.16 9.96 12.28
N TYR A 102 12.56 8.98 11.48
CA TYR A 102 13.89 8.37 11.60
C TYR A 102 15.02 9.41 11.54
N ALA A 103 14.97 10.35 10.59
CA ALA A 103 15.98 11.39 10.42
C ALA A 103 16.02 12.44 11.56
N ILE A 104 14.91 12.65 12.29
CA ILE A 104 14.84 13.56 13.44
C ILE A 104 15.30 12.87 14.73
N PHE A 105 15.02 11.57 14.87
CA PHE A 105 15.39 10.79 16.07
C PHE A 105 16.79 10.19 16.00
N GLU A 106 17.37 10.05 14.80
CA GLU A 106 18.77 9.68 14.63
C GLU A 106 19.62 10.97 14.66
N ASP A 107 20.14 11.34 15.83
CA ASP A 107 21.26 12.28 15.95
C ASP A 107 22.39 11.76 15.05
N ILE A 108 22.55 12.35 13.87
CA ILE A 108 23.55 11.99 12.88
C ILE A 108 24.95 12.05 13.52
N ASN A 109 25.59 10.89 13.71
CA ASN A 109 27.05 10.80 13.63
C ASN A 109 27.62 9.42 13.23
N TRP A 110 27.12 8.80 12.17
CA TRP A 110 27.82 7.66 11.55
C TRP A 110 29.17 8.07 10.91
N GLY A 111 29.32 9.33 10.50
CA GLY A 111 30.55 9.85 9.88
C GLY A 111 31.69 10.18 10.86
N GLY A 112 31.38 10.70 12.06
CA GLY A 112 32.39 11.00 13.07
C GLY A 112 32.90 9.75 13.79
N LEU A 113 32.08 8.70 13.93
CA LEU A 113 32.52 7.39 14.40
C LEU A 113 33.53 6.74 13.44
N HIS A 114 33.29 6.85 12.13
CA HIS A 114 34.23 6.33 11.12
C HIS A 114 35.55 7.11 11.09
N ARG A 115 35.53 8.45 11.25
CA ARG A 115 36.76 9.28 11.31
C ARG A 115 37.53 9.10 12.62
N ALA A 116 36.84 8.93 13.74
CA ALA A 116 37.47 8.58 15.01
C ALA A 116 38.11 7.18 14.96
N GLY A 117 37.43 6.20 14.32
CA GLY A 117 37.99 4.87 14.08
C GLY A 117 39.23 4.88 13.19
N LEU A 118 39.23 5.67 12.11
CA LEU A 118 40.39 5.82 11.23
C LEU A 118 41.57 6.53 11.92
N LEU A 119 41.30 7.54 12.75
CA LEU A 119 42.34 8.22 13.54
C LEU A 119 42.96 7.30 14.59
N LEU A 120 42.19 6.40 15.21
CA LEU A 120 42.70 5.40 16.16
C LEU A 120 43.57 4.34 15.46
N LEU A 121 43.21 3.91 14.25
CA LEU A 121 44.02 2.98 13.45
C LEU A 121 45.32 3.63 12.94
N GLN A 122 45.30 4.93 12.65
CA GLN A 122 46.52 5.68 12.28
C GLN A 122 47.47 5.90 13.46
N LEU A 123 46.94 6.06 14.68
CA LEU A 123 47.76 6.18 15.89
C LEU A 123 48.41 4.83 16.28
N ASP A 124 47.71 3.71 16.11
CA ASP A 124 48.23 2.35 16.38
C ASP A 124 49.40 1.97 15.44
N GLU A 125 49.29 2.29 14.14
CA GLU A 125 50.39 2.11 13.17
C GLU A 125 51.62 2.96 13.53
N SER A 126 51.43 4.18 14.02
CA SER A 126 52.54 5.07 14.38
C SER A 126 53.34 4.61 15.62
N ILE A 127 52.69 3.92 16.56
CA ILE A 127 53.32 3.38 17.79
C ILE A 127 54.04 2.06 17.51
N ARG A 128 53.62 1.28 16.51
CA ARG A 128 54.28 0.03 16.10
C ARG A 128 55.58 0.24 15.31
N LEU A 129 55.80 1.43 14.75
CA LEU A 129 56.94 1.75 13.88
C LEU A 129 58.05 2.55 14.58
N VAL A 130 57.96 2.74 15.90
CA VAL A 130 58.97 3.37 16.78
C VAL A 130 59.43 2.35 17.81
#